data_AF-A0A2P5BFV8-F1
#
_entry.id   AF-A0A2P5BFV8-F1
#
_cell.length_a   1.000
_cell.length_b   1.000
_cell.length_c   1.000
_cell.angle_alpha   90.00
_cell.angle_beta   90.00
_cell.angle_gamma   90.00
#
_symmetry.space_group_name_H-M   'P 1'
#
loop_
_entity.id
_entity.type
_entity.pdbx_description
1 polymer ?
#
loop_
_entity_poly.entity_id
_entity_poly.type
_entity_poly.pdbx_seq_one_letter_code
_entity_poly.pdbx_strand_id
1 'polypeptide(L)'
;MEKRDEVGSSAIGSRRSGLTKSFKLAIGSLLTACSKQDICKSFENFSANEQEYLHRLLIQVMASLHGNIEEEFESVCLETQVGTALDTVDQLVEEQALDPLLSDKTNVVDVAQNVLTIKENEIRHLENMLLMAGEQNRGIRACIEVLKKEQVDVSGMADAVEKLRRGSLCHGQPASNGINNP
;
A
#
# COMPACT_ATOMS: atom_id res chain seq x y z
N MET A 1 -26.37 -1.27 17.81
CA MET A 1 -25.23 -1.02 16.89
C MET A 1 -24.48 -2.34 16.87
N GLU A 2 -24.42 -3.08 15.78
CA GLU A 2 -24.16 -2.69 14.40
C GLU A 2 -24.65 -3.83 13.50
N LYS A 3 -25.53 -3.52 12.53
CA LYS A 3 -25.93 -4.49 11.51
C LYS A 3 -24.72 -4.64 10.58
N ARG A 4 -24.14 -5.83 10.53
CA ARG A 4 -23.19 -6.19 9.47
C ARG A 4 -23.98 -6.22 8.18
N ASP A 5 -23.63 -5.34 7.27
CA ASP A 5 -24.15 -5.32 5.92
C ASP A 5 -23.82 -6.67 5.25
N GLU A 6 -24.87 -7.36 4.83
CA GLU A 6 -24.75 -8.47 3.89
C GLU A 6 -24.13 -7.90 2.61
N VAL A 7 -22.86 -8.23 2.37
CA VAL A 7 -22.26 -8.12 1.05
C VAL A 7 -23.04 -9.06 0.15
N GLY A 8 -24.04 -8.51 -0.54
CA GLY A 8 -24.83 -9.22 -1.52
C GLY A 8 -23.91 -9.76 -2.59
N SER A 9 -23.68 -11.07 -2.57
CA SER A 9 -23.13 -11.80 -3.71
C SER A 9 -24.05 -11.54 -4.90
N SER A 10 -23.60 -10.69 -5.81
CA SER A 10 -24.33 -10.39 -7.03
C SER A 10 -24.19 -11.61 -7.92
N ALA A 11 -25.21 -12.47 -7.95
CA ALA A 11 -25.22 -13.66 -8.78
C ALA A 11 -24.94 -13.31 -10.25
N ILE A 12 -24.16 -14.15 -10.93
CA ILE A 12 -23.88 -14.03 -12.37
C ILE A 12 -25.21 -13.90 -13.14
N GLY A 13 -25.30 -12.88 -13.99
CA GLY A 13 -26.50 -12.54 -14.77
C GLY A 13 -27.42 -11.53 -14.09
N SER A 14 -27.06 -11.02 -12.90
CA SER A 14 -27.81 -9.98 -12.19
C SER A 14 -27.86 -8.66 -12.96
N ARG A 15 -26.74 -8.23 -13.55
CA ARG A 15 -26.68 -6.99 -14.34
C ARG A 15 -27.47 -7.11 -15.64
N ARG A 16 -27.34 -8.23 -16.33
CA ARG A 16 -28.09 -8.53 -17.56
C ARG A 16 -29.60 -8.57 -17.32
N SER A 17 -30.06 -9.29 -16.29
CA SER A 17 -31.48 -9.34 -15.93
C SER A 17 -32.00 -7.97 -15.49
N GLY A 18 -31.19 -7.18 -14.78
CA GLY A 18 -31.49 -5.79 -14.42
C GLY A 18 -31.69 -4.89 -15.63
N LEU A 19 -30.84 -5.00 -16.65
CA LEU A 19 -30.97 -4.27 -17.92
C LEU A 19 -32.29 -4.63 -18.62
N THR A 20 -32.55 -5.90 -18.86
CA THR A 20 -33.78 -6.37 -19.52
C THR A 20 -35.03 -5.91 -18.77
N LYS A 21 -35.03 -6.03 -17.43
CA LYS A 21 -36.16 -5.60 -16.61
C LYS A 21 -36.38 -4.08 -16.70
N SER A 22 -35.31 -3.30 -16.61
CA SER A 22 -35.39 -1.84 -16.68
C SER A 22 -35.91 -1.38 -18.04
N PHE A 23 -35.43 -2.00 -19.12
CA PHE A 23 -35.91 -1.73 -20.47
C PHE A 23 -37.42 -2.02 -20.61
N LYS A 24 -37.87 -3.21 -20.19
CA LYS A 24 -39.30 -3.59 -20.24
C LYS A 24 -40.19 -2.64 -19.45
N LEU A 25 -39.74 -2.20 -18.29
CA LEU A 25 -40.46 -1.21 -17.49
C LEU A 25 -40.52 0.15 -18.19
N ALA A 26 -39.42 0.60 -18.78
CA ALA A 26 -39.35 1.88 -19.48
C ALA A 26 -40.26 1.90 -20.71
N ILE A 27 -40.19 0.86 -21.56
CA ILE A 27 -41.02 0.78 -22.75
C ILE A 27 -42.49 0.58 -22.41
N GLY A 28 -42.81 -0.26 -21.42
CA GLY A 28 -44.17 -0.42 -20.92
C GLY A 28 -44.75 0.90 -20.43
N SER A 29 -43.97 1.69 -19.67
CA SER A 29 -44.41 3.02 -19.20
C SER A 29 -44.61 4.01 -20.34
N LEU A 30 -43.71 4.03 -21.33
CA LEU A 30 -43.82 4.90 -22.50
C LEU A 30 -45.04 4.56 -23.35
N LEU A 31 -45.27 3.26 -23.59
CA LEU A 31 -46.32 2.79 -24.49
C LEU A 31 -47.72 2.74 -23.85
N THR A 32 -47.81 2.87 -22.52
CA THR A 32 -49.09 2.90 -21.79
C THR A 32 -49.47 4.29 -21.26
N ALA A 33 -48.72 5.33 -21.63
CA ALA A 33 -48.92 6.69 -21.13
C ALA A 33 -50.23 7.36 -21.60
N CYS A 34 -50.80 6.92 -22.73
CA CYS A 34 -52.00 7.52 -23.29
C CYS A 34 -53.26 6.83 -22.76
N SER A 35 -54.12 7.59 -22.08
CA SER A 35 -55.42 7.10 -21.63
C SER A 35 -56.51 7.35 -22.66
N LYS A 36 -57.62 6.61 -22.55
CA LYS A 36 -58.84 6.88 -23.32
C LYS A 36 -59.32 8.34 -23.18
N GLN A 37 -59.19 8.92 -21.99
CA GLN A 37 -59.61 10.29 -21.73
C GLN A 37 -58.77 11.30 -22.52
N ASP A 38 -57.47 11.03 -22.68
CA ASP A 38 -56.57 11.89 -23.46
C ASP A 38 -56.94 11.88 -24.95
N ILE A 39 -57.40 10.74 -25.46
CA ILE A 39 -57.93 10.64 -26.83
C ILE A 39 -59.23 11.45 -26.95
N CYS A 40 -60.19 11.27 -26.03
CA CYS A 40 -61.44 12.02 -26.08
C CYS A 40 -61.23 13.54 -26.04
N LYS A 41 -60.28 14.02 -25.22
CA LYS A 41 -59.88 15.44 -25.14
C LYS A 41 -59.14 15.93 -26.38
N SER A 42 -58.31 15.07 -26.99
CA SER A 42 -57.54 15.45 -28.18
C SER A 42 -58.41 15.45 -29.46
N PHE A 43 -59.50 14.68 -29.46
CA PHE A 43 -60.40 14.49 -30.58
C PHE A 43 -61.85 14.83 -30.21
N GLU A 44 -62.07 16.00 -29.58
CA GLU A 44 -63.41 16.43 -29.12
C GLU A 44 -64.44 16.59 -30.26
N ASN A 45 -63.96 16.87 -31.48
CA ASN A 45 -64.82 17.01 -32.66
C ASN A 45 -65.32 15.65 -33.21
N PHE A 46 -64.79 14.54 -32.71
CA PHE A 46 -65.18 13.20 -33.15
C PHE A 46 -66.38 12.71 -32.33
N SER A 47 -67.26 11.94 -32.95
CA SER A 47 -68.33 11.24 -32.24
C SER A 47 -67.75 10.21 -31.26
N ALA A 48 -68.55 9.82 -30.26
CA ALA A 48 -68.15 8.80 -29.28
C ALA A 48 -67.73 7.47 -29.94
N ASN A 49 -68.34 7.11 -31.07
CA ASN A 49 -68.02 5.88 -31.80
C ASN A 49 -66.65 5.98 -32.50
N GLU A 50 -66.33 7.14 -33.08
CA GLU A 50 -65.03 7.38 -33.71
C GLU A 50 -63.90 7.43 -32.69
N GLN A 51 -64.15 8.04 -31.52
CA GLN A 51 -63.20 8.06 -30.40
C GLN A 51 -62.94 6.64 -29.86
N GLU A 52 -63.98 5.80 -29.73
CA GLU A 52 -63.83 4.40 -29.33
C GLU A 52 -63.01 3.61 -30.35
N TYR A 53 -63.31 3.77 -31.64
CA TYR A 53 -62.58 3.11 -32.72
C TYR A 53 -61.09 3.52 -32.71
N LEU A 54 -60.82 4.81 -32.54
CA LEU A 54 -59.46 5.34 -32.48
C LEU A 54 -58.69 4.82 -31.26
N HIS A 55 -59.33 4.76 -30.09
CA HIS A 55 -58.73 4.18 -28.89
C HIS A 55 -58.37 2.70 -29.09
N ARG A 56 -59.27 1.92 -29.71
CA ARG A 56 -59.00 0.51 -30.02
C ARG A 56 -57.85 0.36 -31.03
N LEU A 57 -57.82 1.21 -32.06
CA LEU A 57 -56.73 1.24 -33.04
C LEU A 57 -55.39 1.58 -32.36
N LEU A 58 -55.37 2.56 -31.46
CA LEU A 58 -54.19 2.93 -30.69
C LEU A 58 -53.67 1.73 -29.89
N ILE A 59 -54.53 1.05 -29.12
CA ILE A 59 -54.13 -0.14 -28.36
C ILE A 59 -53.48 -1.19 -29.26
N GLN A 60 -54.05 -1.43 -30.44
CA GLN A 60 -53.51 -2.40 -31.39
C GLN A 60 -52.13 -1.97 -31.92
N VAL A 61 -51.96 -0.69 -32.26
CA VAL A 61 -50.67 -0.14 -32.70
C VAL A 61 -49.63 -0.23 -31.58
N MET A 62 -50.00 0.16 -30.35
CA MET A 62 -49.09 0.11 -29.20
C MET A 62 -48.66 -1.32 -28.87
N ALA A 63 -49.58 -2.29 -28.95
CA ALA A 63 -49.25 -3.70 -28.72
C ALA A 63 -48.29 -4.25 -29.79
N SER A 64 -48.53 -3.94 -31.08
CA SER A 64 -47.63 -4.32 -32.16
C SER A 64 -46.26 -3.65 -32.02
N LEU A 65 -46.23 -2.37 -31.66
CA LEU A 65 -45.00 -1.62 -31.46
C LEU A 65 -44.19 -2.15 -30.27
N HIS A 66 -44.87 -2.52 -29.18
CA HIS A 66 -44.22 -3.12 -28.01
C HIS A 66 -43.47 -4.40 -28.39
N GLY A 67 -44.12 -5.31 -29.11
CA GLY A 67 -43.49 -6.56 -29.57
C GLY A 67 -42.29 -6.31 -30.47
N ASN A 68 -42.43 -5.43 -31.47
CA ASN A 68 -41.34 -5.11 -32.39
C ASN A 68 -40.13 -4.49 -31.67
N ILE A 69 -40.37 -3.58 -30.72
CA ILE A 69 -39.29 -2.93 -29.97
C ILE A 69 -38.56 -3.92 -29.06
N GLU A 70 -39.30 -4.85 -28.42
CA GLU A 70 -38.66 -5.91 -27.60
C GLU A 70 -37.82 -6.87 -28.44
N GLU A 71 -38.28 -7.23 -29.63
CA GLU A 71 -37.54 -8.08 -30.57
C GLU A 71 -36.26 -7.39 -31.06
N GLU A 72 -36.35 -6.13 -31.49
CA GLU A 72 -35.19 -5.33 -31.92
C GLU A 72 -34.19 -5.13 -30.77
N PHE A 73 -34.68 -4.88 -29.55
CA PHE A 73 -33.82 -4.77 -28.38
C PHE A 73 -33.03 -6.05 -28.12
N GLU A 74 -33.69 -7.22 -28.15
CA GLU A 74 -33.01 -8.50 -27.97
C GLU A 74 -32.00 -8.76 -29.10
N SER A 75 -32.38 -8.45 -30.35
CA SER A 75 -31.50 -8.55 -31.52
C SER A 75 -30.22 -7.72 -31.34
N VAL A 76 -30.35 -6.45 -30.95
CA VAL A 76 -29.21 -5.56 -30.67
C VAL A 76 -28.39 -6.06 -29.49
N CYS A 77 -29.01 -6.56 -28.43
CA CYS A 77 -28.30 -7.14 -27.29
C CYS A 77 -27.44 -8.35 -27.68
N LEU A 78 -27.95 -9.21 -28.57
CA LEU A 78 -27.22 -10.35 -29.11
C LEU A 78 -26.09 -9.93 -30.04
N GLU A 79 -26.37 -9.02 -30.98
CA GLU A 79 -25.39 -8.50 -31.95
C GLU A 79 -24.20 -7.84 -31.24
N THR A 80 -24.50 -6.99 -30.25
CA THR A 80 -23.48 -6.25 -29.49
C THR A 80 -22.81 -7.08 -28.38
N GLN A 81 -23.30 -8.30 -28.13
CA GLN A 81 -22.84 -9.17 -27.05
C GLN A 81 -22.88 -8.51 -25.66
N VAL A 82 -23.80 -7.56 -25.44
CA VAL A 82 -23.90 -6.83 -24.17
C VAL A 82 -24.17 -7.78 -23.00
N GLY A 83 -24.92 -8.86 -23.23
CA GLY A 83 -25.17 -9.90 -22.23
C GLY A 83 -23.87 -10.52 -21.73
N THR A 84 -23.01 -10.99 -22.65
CA THR A 84 -21.71 -11.57 -22.34
C THR A 84 -20.79 -10.59 -21.62
N ALA A 85 -20.80 -9.32 -22.03
CA ALA A 85 -20.00 -8.29 -21.38
C ALA A 85 -20.46 -8.04 -19.94
N LEU A 86 -21.78 -7.97 -19.69
CA LEU A 86 -22.33 -7.81 -18.35
C LEU A 86 -22.08 -9.05 -17.47
N ASP A 87 -22.18 -10.25 -18.03
CA ASP A 87 -21.88 -11.50 -17.32
C ASP A 87 -20.38 -11.56 -16.93
N THR A 88 -19.49 -11.07 -17.81
CA THR A 88 -18.05 -10.93 -17.51
C THR A 88 -17.80 -9.93 -16.39
N VAL A 89 -18.52 -8.80 -16.38
CA VAL A 89 -18.42 -7.81 -15.29
C VAL A 89 -18.91 -8.40 -13.97
N ASP A 90 -20.01 -9.16 -13.98
CA ASP A 90 -20.50 -9.88 -12.80
C ASP A 90 -19.40 -10.81 -12.25
N GLN A 91 -18.78 -11.61 -13.12
CA GLN A 91 -17.69 -12.50 -12.75
C GLN A 91 -16.47 -11.76 -12.18
N LEU A 92 -16.00 -10.70 -12.84
CA LEU A 92 -14.83 -9.93 -12.37
C LEU A 92 -15.08 -9.27 -11.01
N VAL A 93 -16.30 -8.80 -10.77
CA VAL A 93 -16.69 -8.22 -9.47
C VAL A 93 -16.73 -9.30 -8.38
N GLU A 94 -17.23 -10.49 -8.70
CA GLU A 94 -17.19 -11.64 -7.79
C GLU A 94 -15.75 -12.07 -7.49
N GLU A 95 -14.89 -12.21 -8.51
CA GLU A 95 -13.46 -12.52 -8.36
C GLU A 95 -12.74 -11.48 -7.51
N GLN A 96 -12.98 -10.18 -7.76
CA GLN A 96 -12.41 -9.10 -6.96
C GLN A 96 -12.84 -9.16 -5.50
N ALA A 97 -14.11 -9.50 -5.23
CA ALA A 97 -14.60 -9.64 -3.86
C ALA A 97 -13.95 -10.82 -3.12
N LEU A 98 -13.54 -11.85 -3.85
CA LEU A 98 -12.88 -13.04 -3.30
C LEU A 98 -11.36 -12.88 -3.16
N ASP A 99 -10.72 -11.95 -3.88
CA ASP A 99 -9.27 -11.70 -3.79
C ASP A 99 -8.93 -10.92 -2.49
N PRO A 100 -8.31 -11.57 -1.49
CA PRO A 100 -7.96 -10.91 -0.24
C PRO A 100 -6.91 -9.79 -0.43
N LEU A 101 -6.10 -9.85 -1.49
CA LEU A 101 -5.08 -8.83 -1.82
C LEU A 101 -5.70 -7.54 -2.36
N LEU A 102 -6.92 -7.61 -2.90
CA LEU A 102 -7.69 -6.47 -3.39
C LEU A 102 -8.80 -6.03 -2.41
N SER A 103 -9.31 -6.97 -1.62
CA SER A 103 -10.34 -6.76 -0.60
C SER A 103 -9.81 -5.98 0.59
N ASP A 104 -8.54 -6.20 0.96
CA ASP A 104 -7.92 -5.49 2.06
C ASP A 104 -7.16 -4.27 1.55
N LYS A 105 -7.81 -3.11 1.68
CA LYS A 105 -7.19 -1.78 1.65
C LYS A 105 -6.22 -1.57 2.84
N THR A 106 -5.62 -2.65 3.35
CA THR A 106 -4.55 -2.64 4.36
C THR A 106 -3.21 -2.52 3.65
N ASN A 107 -3.08 -1.35 3.03
CA ASN A 107 -1.95 -0.45 3.13
C ASN A 107 -0.54 -1.08 3.07
N VAL A 108 -0.21 -1.68 1.92
CA VAL A 108 1.20 -1.93 1.51
C VAL A 108 2.07 -0.69 1.77
N VAL A 109 1.50 0.52 1.66
CA VAL A 109 2.17 1.78 1.97
C VAL A 109 2.45 1.95 3.47
N ASP A 110 1.56 1.54 4.39
CA ASP A 110 1.84 1.53 5.84
C ASP A 110 2.91 0.52 6.20
N VAL A 111 2.90 -0.67 5.59
CA VAL A 111 3.94 -1.68 5.82
C VAL A 111 5.29 -1.12 5.35
N ALA A 112 5.33 -0.52 4.16
CA ALA A 112 6.53 0.13 3.64
C ALA A 112 7.02 1.28 4.54
N GLN A 113 6.10 2.12 5.04
CA GLN A 113 6.41 3.25 5.90
C GLN A 113 6.94 2.81 7.28
N ASN A 114 6.35 1.75 7.85
CA ASN A 114 6.83 1.17 9.11
C ASN A 114 8.23 0.55 8.94
N VAL A 115 8.46 -0.20 7.86
CA VAL A 115 9.77 -0.80 7.57
C VAL A 115 10.81 0.30 7.36
N LEU A 116 10.48 1.35 6.62
CA LEU A 116 11.36 2.51 6.40
C LEU A 116 11.75 3.16 7.73
N THR A 117 10.77 3.47 8.58
CA THR A 117 10.98 4.12 9.87
C THR A 117 11.85 3.26 10.80
N ILE A 118 11.64 1.93 10.82
CA ILE A 118 12.46 0.99 11.59
C ILE A 118 13.90 1.03 11.09
N LYS A 119 14.12 1.01 9.78
CA LYS A 119 15.47 1.02 9.18
C LYS A 119 16.20 2.34 9.42
N GLU A 120 15.53 3.48 9.33
CA GLU A 120 16.14 4.78 9.63
C GLU A 120 16.59 4.88 11.11
N ASN A 121 15.77 4.37 12.02
CA ASN A 121 16.11 4.35 13.44
C ASN A 121 17.30 3.41 13.73
N GLU A 122 17.35 2.26 13.06
CA GLU A 122 18.47 1.32 13.17
C GLU A 122 19.78 1.94 12.64
N ILE A 123 19.74 2.60 11.48
CA ILE A 123 20.90 3.30 10.93
C ILE A 123 21.40 4.35 11.92
N ARG A 124 20.50 5.18 12.47
CA ARG A 124 20.87 6.21 13.46
C ARG A 124 21.49 5.61 14.72
N HIS A 125 20.98 4.46 15.17
CA HIS A 125 21.53 3.75 16.32
C HIS A 125 22.97 3.26 16.05
N LEU A 126 23.19 2.65 14.89
CA LEU A 126 24.50 2.15 14.47
C LEU A 126 25.51 3.27 14.26
N GLU A 127 25.09 4.41 13.69
CA GLU A 127 25.94 5.60 13.55
C GLU A 127 26.41 6.13 14.91
N ASN A 128 25.50 6.19 15.89
CA ASN A 128 25.86 6.62 17.24
C ASN A 128 26.83 5.65 17.93
N MET A 129 26.59 4.34 17.79
CA MET A 129 27.52 3.32 18.30
C MET A 129 28.91 3.45 17.68
N LEU A 130 28.98 3.68 16.36
CA LEU A 130 30.24 3.83 15.64
C LEU A 130 31.01 5.07 16.12
N LEU A 131 30.31 6.19 16.35
CA LEU A 131 30.89 7.41 16.88
C LEU A 131 31.51 7.18 18.27
N MET A 132 30.77 6.56 19.18
CA MET A 132 31.25 6.24 20.54
C MET A 132 32.45 5.29 20.51
N ALA A 133 32.43 4.24 19.69
CA ALA A 133 33.56 3.34 19.51
C ALA A 133 34.79 4.07 18.94
N GLY A 134 34.57 5.00 18.01
CA GLY A 134 35.61 5.86 17.45
C GLY A 134 36.28 6.76 18.51
N GLU A 135 35.49 7.33 19.42
CA GLU A 135 36.00 8.12 20.53
C GLU A 135 36.80 7.29 21.54
N GLN A 136 36.30 6.11 21.90
CA GLN A 136 37.03 5.18 22.76
C GLN A 136 38.37 4.77 22.15
N ASN A 137 38.39 4.44 20.85
CA ASN A 137 39.61 4.11 20.14
C ASN A 137 40.60 5.29 20.08
N ARG A 138 40.11 6.52 19.93
CA ARG A 138 40.96 7.73 20.02
C ARG A 138 41.57 7.88 21.41
N GLY A 139 40.78 7.69 22.47
CA GLY A 139 41.25 7.72 23.86
C GLY A 139 42.34 6.68 24.14
N ILE A 140 42.09 5.42 23.76
CA ILE A 140 43.06 4.33 23.91
C ILE A 140 44.36 4.64 23.16
N ARG A 141 44.27 5.14 21.93
CA ARG A 141 45.44 5.51 21.12
C ARG A 141 46.24 6.63 21.79
N ALA A 142 45.57 7.64 22.36
CA ALA A 142 46.24 8.71 23.10
C ALA A 142 46.98 8.18 24.34
N CYS A 143 46.36 7.28 25.11
CA CYS A 143 47.01 6.63 26.25
C CYS A 143 48.24 5.83 25.83
N ILE A 144 48.16 5.07 24.74
CA ILE A 144 49.30 4.30 24.20
C ILE A 144 50.47 5.23 23.85
N GLU A 145 50.20 6.37 23.22
CA GLU A 145 51.27 7.32 22.84
C GLU A 145 51.93 7.99 24.07
N VAL A 146 51.17 8.30 25.12
CA VAL A 146 51.75 8.80 26.39
C VAL A 146 52.67 7.74 27.01
N LEU A 147 52.21 6.50 27.12
CA LEU A 147 53.00 5.41 27.70
C LEU A 147 54.29 5.12 26.91
N LYS A 148 54.23 5.20 25.58
CA LYS A 148 55.43 5.10 24.73
C LYS A 148 56.44 6.20 25.02
N LYS A 149 55.99 7.44 25.21
CA LYS A 149 56.88 8.57 25.51
C LYS A 149 57.53 8.43 26.88
N GLU A 150 56.77 8.06 27.92
CA GLU A 150 57.31 7.80 29.25
C GLU A 150 58.33 6.66 29.25
N GLN A 151 58.10 5.60 28.46
CA GLN A 151 59.08 4.51 28.32
C GLN A 151 60.41 4.99 27.73
N VAL A 152 60.36 5.89 26.75
CA VAL A 152 61.57 6.50 26.16
C VAL A 152 62.29 7.39 27.18
N ASP A 153 61.55 8.17 27.97
CA ASP A 153 62.12 9.07 28.99
C ASP A 153 62.79 8.27 30.14
N VAL A 154 62.19 7.17 30.59
CA VAL A 154 62.77 6.28 31.62
C VAL A 154 64.05 5.59 31.13
N SER A 155 64.09 5.19 29.85
CA SER A 155 65.30 4.66 29.22
C SER A 155 66.43 5.71 29.18
N GLY A 156 66.10 6.98 28.89
CA GLY A 156 67.04 8.09 28.95
C GLY A 156 67.59 8.34 30.36
N MET A 157 66.77 8.21 31.41
CA MET A 157 67.23 8.30 32.80
C MET A 157 68.10 7.12 33.23
N ALA A 158 67.83 5.91 32.73
CA ALA A 158 68.66 4.73 33.01
C ALA A 158 70.11 4.92 32.49
N ASP A 159 70.30 5.51 31.32
CA ASP A 159 71.63 5.85 30.79
C ASP A 159 72.37 6.89 31.67
N ALA A 160 71.65 7.91 32.15
CA ALA A 160 72.21 8.93 33.05
C ALA A 160 72.62 8.35 34.42
N VAL A 161 71.82 7.44 34.98
CA VAL A 161 72.12 6.73 36.23
C VAL A 161 73.35 5.81 36.06
N GLU A 162 73.46 5.11 34.94
CA GLU A 162 74.66 4.30 34.62
C GLU A 162 75.92 5.15 34.46
N LYS A 163 75.82 6.35 33.89
CA LYS A 163 76.93 7.32 33.86
C LYS A 163 77.33 7.79 35.27
N LEU A 164 76.35 8.08 36.13
CA LEU A 164 76.61 8.54 37.51
C LEU A 164 77.23 7.44 38.38
N ARG A 165 76.78 6.19 38.21
CA ARG A 165 77.38 5.01 38.86
C ARG A 165 78.84 4.82 38.47
N ARG A 166 79.21 5.08 37.21
CA ARG A 166 80.63 5.08 36.78
C ARG A 166 81.45 6.22 37.39
N GLY A 167 80.87 7.40 37.59
CA GLY A 167 81.57 8.55 38.20
C GLY A 167 81.81 8.41 39.71
N SER A 168 80.95 7.70 40.44
CA SER A 168 81.07 7.51 41.89
C SER A 168 82.18 6.55 42.33
N LEU A 169 82.76 5.75 41.42
CA LEU A 169 83.75 4.73 41.77
C LEU A 169 85.21 5.26 41.86
N CYS A 170 85.45 6.56 41.68
CA CYS A 170 86.82 7.11 41.55
C CYS A 170 87.42 7.74 42.82
N HIS A 171 86.78 7.69 43.99
CA HIS A 171 87.35 8.28 45.22
C HIS A 171 87.37 7.30 46.39
N GLY A 172 88.53 6.64 46.59
CA GLY A 172 88.84 5.94 47.84
C GLY A 172 89.91 4.84 47.74
N GLN A 173 91.18 5.20 47.57
CA GLN A 173 92.31 4.41 48.09
C GLN A 173 93.25 5.36 48.85
N PRO A 174 93.87 4.89 49.95
CA PRO A 174 95.27 4.51 49.82
C PRO A 174 95.75 3.29 50.65
N ALA A 175 96.73 2.61 50.05
CA ALA A 175 97.91 1.90 50.59
C ALA A 175 97.75 0.98 51.82
N SER A 176 97.86 -0.34 51.70
CA SER A 176 99.06 -1.18 51.40
C SER A 176 100.05 -1.32 52.57
N ASN A 177 100.30 -2.61 52.89
CA ASN A 177 101.48 -3.26 53.52
C ASN A 177 101.09 -3.96 54.83
N GLY A 178 101.32 -5.25 55.06
CA GLY A 178 101.99 -6.33 54.33
C GLY A 178 102.62 -7.30 55.35
N ILE A 179 102.65 -8.61 55.01
CA ILE A 179 103.69 -9.59 55.42
C ILE A 179 103.52 -10.14 56.88
N ASN A 180 103.55 -11.44 57.24
CA ASN A 180 104.25 -12.62 56.72
C ASN A 180 103.66 -13.96 57.22
N ASN A 181 104.10 -15.03 56.54
CA ASN A 181 103.93 -16.48 56.74
C ASN A 181 104.55 -17.02 58.08
N PRO A 182 104.42 -18.32 58.45
CA PRO A 182 104.77 -19.51 57.66
C PRO A 182 103.63 -20.51 57.39
#